data_AF-A0A949AYT0-F1
#
_entry.id   AF-A0A949AYT0-F1
#
_cell.length_a   1.000
_cell.length_b   1.000
_cell.length_c   1.000
_cell.angle_alpha   90.00
_cell.angle_beta   90.00
_cell.angle_gamma   90.00
#
_symmetry.space_group_name_H-M   'P 1'
#
loop_
_entity.id
_entity.type
_entity.pdbx_description
1 polymer ?
#
loop_
_entity_poly.entity_id
_entity_poly.type
_entity_poly.pdbx_seq_one_letter_code
_entity_poly.pdbx_strand_id
1 'polypeptide(L)'
;MNTEQKLSEILKNLAEVLLLAPDKTPSSEAAHAALLVAQVGWNRTLGHPSPDFQKVLTKFEKSRPKLWRELISRDLDELISRVEQEKNCRYPADQRIILVCGIVPP
;
A
#
# COMPACT_ATOMS: atom_id res chain seq x y z
N MET A 1 23.84 -16.69 -4.48
CA MET A 1 22.41 -16.99 -4.28
C MET A 1 21.66 -15.67 -4.35
N ASN A 2 20.93 -15.41 -5.43
CA ASN A 2 20.09 -14.22 -5.55
C ASN A 2 18.75 -14.61 -4.92
N THR A 3 18.59 -14.38 -3.61
CA THR A 3 17.32 -14.67 -2.95
C THR A 3 16.34 -13.61 -3.43
N GLU A 4 15.56 -13.94 -4.45
CA GLU A 4 14.54 -13.06 -4.99
C GLU A 4 13.60 -12.65 -3.85
N GLN A 5 13.56 -11.35 -3.53
CA GLN A 5 12.78 -10.85 -2.41
C GLN A 5 11.30 -11.13 -2.66
N LYS A 6 10.61 -11.64 -1.62
CA LYS A 6 9.18 -11.98 -1.74
C LYS A 6 8.38 -10.72 -2.02
N LEU A 7 7.47 -10.78 -2.99
CA LEU A 7 6.60 -9.64 -3.32
C LEU A 7 5.77 -9.17 -2.13
N SER A 8 5.36 -10.09 -1.26
CA SER A 8 4.66 -9.75 -0.01
C SER A 8 5.49 -8.91 0.95
N GLU A 9 6.80 -9.15 1.03
CA GLU A 9 7.71 -8.35 1.85
C GLU A 9 7.96 -6.97 1.23
N ILE A 10 8.12 -6.91 -0.09
CA ILE A 10 8.22 -5.64 -0.82
C ILE A 10 6.97 -4.81 -0.60
N LEU A 11 5.80 -5.41 -0.78
CA LEU A 11 4.51 -4.74 -0.63
C LEU A 11 4.28 -4.28 0.81
N LYS A 12 4.68 -5.08 1.81
CA LYS A 12 4.65 -4.68 3.23
C LYS A 12 5.54 -3.47 3.50
N ASN A 13 6.74 -3.42 2.93
CA ASN A 13 7.64 -2.27 3.08
C ASN A 13 7.08 -1.02 2.41
N LEU A 14 6.47 -1.14 1.23
CA LEU A 14 5.73 -0.04 0.59
C LEU A 14 4.49 0.38 1.41
N ALA A 15 3.88 -0.60 2.09
CA ALA A 15 2.95 -0.47 3.20
C ALA A 15 3.38 0.58 4.24
N GLU A 16 4.51 0.27 4.85
CA GLU A 16 5.04 0.93 6.02
C GLU A 16 5.50 2.36 5.75
N VAL A 17 5.98 2.66 4.53
CA VAL A 17 6.36 4.05 4.17
C VAL A 17 5.17 5.01 4.13
N LEU A 18 3.94 4.51 4.08
CA LEU A 18 2.72 5.32 4.11
C LEU A 18 2.23 5.62 5.53
N LEU A 19 2.79 4.96 6.54
CA LEU A 19 2.41 5.15 7.95
C LEU A 19 3.22 6.28 8.59
N LEU A 20 2.55 7.14 9.35
CA LEU A 20 3.18 8.27 10.04
C LEU A 20 4.18 7.82 11.12
N ALA A 21 3.92 6.68 11.75
CA ALA A 21 4.76 6.10 12.78
C ALA A 21 4.95 4.59 12.51
N PRO A 22 5.86 4.21 11.59
CA PRO A 22 6.05 2.81 11.19
C PRO A 22 6.49 1.90 12.35
N ASP A 23 7.15 2.45 13.38
CA ASP A 23 7.58 1.73 14.58
C ASP A 23 6.44 1.44 15.57
N LYS A 24 5.24 1.98 15.34
CA LYS A 24 4.05 1.74 16.17
C LYS A 24 3.09 0.85 15.42
N THR A 25 2.44 -0.06 16.13
CA THR A 25 1.36 -0.88 15.56
C THR A 25 0.23 0.04 15.09
N PRO A 26 -0.04 0.14 13.77
CA PRO A 26 -1.17 0.90 13.27
C PRO A 26 -2.48 0.19 13.63
N SER A 27 -3.60 0.91 13.53
CA SER A 27 -4.91 0.28 13.50
C SER A 27 -5.05 -0.66 12.32
N SER A 28 -5.92 -1.66 12.46
CA SER A 28 -6.24 -2.60 11.38
C SER A 28 -6.65 -1.84 10.12
N GLU A 29 -7.56 -0.87 10.22
CA GLU A 29 -8.02 -0.08 9.08
C GLU A 29 -6.92 0.73 8.41
N ALA A 30 -6.01 1.33 9.20
CA ALA A 30 -4.87 2.07 8.64
C ALA A 30 -3.89 1.13 7.92
N ALA A 31 -3.62 -0.06 8.50
CA ALA A 31 -2.78 -1.07 7.87
C ALA A 31 -3.38 -1.59 6.56
N HIS A 32 -4.69 -1.89 6.54
CA HIS A 32 -5.39 -2.34 5.34
C HIS A 32 -5.46 -1.23 4.28
N ALA A 33 -5.71 0.02 4.68
CA ALA A 33 -5.71 1.16 3.76
C ALA A 33 -4.33 1.36 3.14
N ALA A 34 -3.26 1.36 3.94
CA ALA A 34 -1.89 1.46 3.44
C ALA A 34 -1.57 0.33 2.46
N LEU A 35 -1.89 -0.92 2.80
CA LEU A 35 -1.63 -2.08 1.94
C LEU A 35 -2.39 -1.99 0.61
N LEU A 36 -3.66 -1.56 0.64
CA LEU A 36 -4.45 -1.33 -0.55
C LEU A 36 -3.82 -0.25 -1.45
N VAL A 37 -3.38 0.86 -0.87
CA VAL A 37 -2.71 1.93 -1.62
C VAL A 37 -1.39 1.46 -2.21
N ALA A 38 -0.61 0.66 -1.47
CA ALA A 38 0.62 0.07 -1.98
C ALA A 38 0.38 -0.86 -3.18
N GLN A 39 -0.68 -1.69 -3.13
CA GLN A 39 -1.09 -2.51 -4.28
C GLN A 39 -1.46 -1.64 -5.49
N VAL A 40 -2.26 -0.60 -5.28
CA VAL A 40 -2.74 0.29 -6.33
C VAL A 40 -1.58 1.01 -7.01
N GLY A 41 -0.71 1.64 -6.23
CA GLY A 41 0.47 2.34 -6.76
C GLY A 41 1.41 1.40 -7.50
N TRP A 42 1.68 0.22 -6.92
CA TRP A 42 2.50 -0.81 -7.58
C TRP A 42 1.94 -1.19 -8.95
N ASN A 43 0.68 -1.61 -9.02
CA ASN A 43 0.09 -2.05 -10.28
C ASN A 43 -0.07 -0.90 -11.29
N ARG A 44 -0.31 0.34 -10.82
CA ARG A 44 -0.41 1.52 -11.69
C ARG A 44 0.91 1.81 -12.41
N THR A 45 2.06 1.61 -11.77
CA THR A 45 3.37 1.71 -12.46
C THR A 45 3.56 0.70 -13.59
N LEU A 46 2.79 -0.39 -13.58
CA LEU A 46 2.84 -1.45 -14.60
C LEU A 46 1.73 -1.29 -15.66
N GLY A 47 0.95 -0.20 -15.62
CA GLY A 47 -0.18 0.00 -16.54
C GLY A 47 -1.42 -0.81 -16.18
N HIS A 48 -1.51 -1.33 -14.95
CA HIS A 48 -2.64 -2.12 -14.44
C HIS A 48 -3.37 -1.38 -13.31
N PRO A 49 -4.11 -0.29 -13.58
CA PRO A 49 -4.88 0.39 -12.54
C PRO A 49 -5.89 -0.59 -11.91
N SER A 50 -6.09 -0.50 -10.60
CA SER A 50 -7.08 -1.32 -9.90
C SER A 50 -8.41 -0.55 -9.85
N PRO A 51 -9.37 -0.83 -10.75
CA PRO A 51 -10.66 -0.18 -10.69
C PRO A 51 -11.34 -0.50 -9.34
N ASP A 52 -12.18 0.41 -8.86
CA ASP A 52 -12.98 0.23 -7.65
C ASP A 52 -12.23 0.16 -6.30
N PHE A 53 -10.91 0.35 -6.25
CA PHE A 53 -10.17 0.39 -4.98
C PHE A 53 -10.73 1.44 -4.00
N GLN A 54 -11.23 2.56 -4.52
CA GLN A 54 -11.92 3.60 -3.74
C GLN A 54 -13.10 3.04 -2.94
N LYS A 55 -13.90 2.12 -3.51
CA LYS A 55 -15.03 1.50 -2.80
C LYS A 55 -14.56 0.66 -1.62
N VAL A 56 -13.40 0.00 -1.73
CA VAL A 56 -12.79 -0.77 -0.64
C VAL A 56 -12.27 0.19 0.43
N LEU A 57 -11.56 1.25 0.03
CA LEU A 57 -11.06 2.26 0.95
C LEU A 57 -12.18 2.94 1.75
N THR A 58 -13.30 3.27 1.12
CA THR A 58 -14.48 3.82 1.79
C THR A 58 -15.02 2.91 2.89
N LYS A 59 -14.89 1.57 2.77
CA LYS A 59 -15.31 0.65 3.84
C LYS A 59 -14.41 0.79 5.06
N PHE A 60 -13.10 0.93 4.87
CA PHE A 60 -12.16 1.15 5.97
C PHE A 60 -12.39 2.51 6.64
N GLU A 61 -12.61 3.55 5.84
CA GLU A 61 -12.91 4.89 6.35
C GLU A 61 -14.20 4.92 7.17
N LYS A 62 -15.25 4.23 6.72
CA LYS A 62 -16.50 4.10 7.49
C LYS A 62 -16.30 3.35 8.80
N SER A 63 -15.46 2.31 8.82
CA SER A 63 -15.11 1.58 10.05
C SER A 63 -14.34 2.46 11.03
N ARG A 64 -13.34 3.20 10.51
CA ARG A 64 -12.47 4.06 11.31
C ARG A 64 -12.08 5.33 10.55
N PRO A 65 -12.84 6.42 10.67
CA PRO A 65 -12.49 7.70 10.02
C PRO A 65 -11.15 8.27 10.49
N LYS A 66 -10.69 7.86 11.69
CA LYS A 66 -9.40 8.26 12.26
C LYS A 66 -8.20 7.59 11.58
N LEU A 67 -8.38 6.62 10.69
CA LEU A 67 -7.26 5.93 10.00
C LEU A 67 -6.33 6.92 9.29
N TRP A 68 -6.88 8.00 8.73
CA TRP A 68 -6.13 9.03 8.02
C TRP A 68 -5.14 9.82 8.90
N ARG A 69 -5.28 9.74 10.23
CA ARG A 69 -4.32 10.34 11.18
C ARG A 69 -3.08 9.47 11.38
N GLU A 70 -3.14 8.22 10.94
CA GLU A 70 -2.07 7.23 11.07
C GLU A 70 -1.28 7.10 9.75
N LEU A 71 -1.77 7.73 8.67
CA LEU A 71 -1.10 7.83 7.37
C LEU A 71 -0.30 9.14 7.26
N ILE A 72 0.70 9.16 6.40
CA ILE A 72 1.56 10.34 6.15
C ILE A 72 0.81 11.48 5.44
N SER A 73 -0.27 11.17 4.72
CA SER A 73 -1.13 12.14 4.04
C SER A 73 -2.59 11.70 4.09
N ARG A 74 -3.49 12.67 3.89
CA ARG A 74 -4.92 12.45 3.67
C ARG A 74 -5.30 12.51 2.20
N ASP A 75 -4.37 12.92 1.34
CA ASP A 75 -4.54 12.92 -0.10
C ASP A 75 -4.16 11.55 -0.66
N LEU A 76 -5.15 10.88 -1.23
CA LEU A 76 -4.97 9.54 -1.79
C LEU A 76 -4.04 9.54 -3.00
N ASP A 77 -4.10 10.58 -3.84
CA ASP A 77 -3.23 10.68 -5.01
C ASP A 77 -1.78 10.90 -4.58
N GLU A 78 -1.55 11.67 -3.51
CA GLU A 78 -0.22 11.84 -2.91
C GLU A 78 0.36 10.50 -2.40
N LEU A 79 -0.45 9.70 -1.70
CA LEU A 79 -0.03 8.39 -1.21
C LEU A 79 0.28 7.43 -2.37
N ILE A 80 -0.54 7.41 -3.42
CA ILE A 80 -0.31 6.58 -4.61
C ILE A 80 0.97 7.02 -5.33
N SER A 81 1.15 8.32 -5.57
CA SER A 81 2.36 8.85 -6.21
C SER A 81 3.62 8.54 -5.40
N ARG A 82 3.54 8.53 -4.06
CA ARG A 82 4.65 8.10 -3.21
C ARG A 82 5.04 6.64 -3.47
N VAL A 83 4.06 5.74 -3.54
CA VAL A 83 4.30 4.31 -3.85
C VAL A 83 4.91 4.16 -5.24
N GLU A 84 4.40 4.87 -6.24
CA GLU A 84 4.92 4.83 -7.62
C GLU A 84 6.40 5.24 -7.68
N GLN A 85 6.75 6.32 -6.96
CA GLN A 85 8.14 6.78 -6.87
C GLN A 85 9.04 5.72 -6.20
N GLU A 86 8.61 5.16 -5.06
CA GLU A 86 9.38 4.13 -4.34
C GLU A 86 9.56 2.86 -5.20
N LYS A 87 8.50 2.42 -5.89
CA LYS A 87 8.55 1.28 -6.82
C LYS A 87 9.56 1.54 -7.94
N ASN A 88 9.45 2.67 -8.63
CA ASN A 88 10.31 2.99 -9.76
C ASN A 88 11.78 3.20 -9.36
N CYS A 89 12.03 3.73 -8.15
CA CYS A 89 13.37 3.92 -7.63
C CYS A 89 14.04 2.59 -7.23
N ARG A 90 13.31 1.72 -6.52
CA ARG A 90 13.88 0.53 -5.87
C ARG A 90 13.68 -0.76 -6.65
N TYR A 91 12.60 -0.86 -7.42
CA TYR A 91 12.17 -2.05 -8.14
C TYR A 91 11.79 -1.75 -9.61
N PRO A 92 12.64 -1.05 -10.40
CA PRO A 92 12.29 -0.64 -11.76
C PRO A 92 12.06 -1.84 -12.70
N ALA A 93 12.80 -2.93 -12.51
CA ALA A 93 12.74 -4.12 -13.35
C ALA A 93 11.65 -5.12 -12.92
N ASP A 94 11.03 -4.94 -11.75
CA ASP A 94 9.99 -5.86 -11.28
C ASP A 94 8.67 -5.59 -12.02
N GLN A 95 8.16 -6.65 -12.66
CA GLN A 95 6.96 -6.65 -13.51
C GLN A 95 5.83 -7.52 -12.94
N ARG A 96 6.00 -8.06 -11.72
CA ARG A 96 4.98 -8.92 -11.10
C ARG A 96 3.73 -8.11 -10.79
N ILE A 97 2.55 -8.58 -11.18
CA ILE A 97 1.27 -7.89 -10.92
C ILE A 97 0.65 -8.47 -9.65
N ILE A 98 0.11 -7.60 -8.79
CA ILE A 98 -0.57 -8.00 -7.56
C ILE A 98 -2.07 -8.13 -7.84
N LEU A 99 -2.60 -9.35 -7.81
CA LEU A 99 -4.03 -9.61 -8.00
C LEU A 99 -4.84 -9.33 -6.73
N VAL A 100 -4.36 -9.82 -5.59
CA VAL A 100 -5.02 -9.72 -4.29
C VAL A 100 -3.96 -9.49 -3.22
N CYS A 101 -4.25 -8.63 -2.25
CA CYS A 101 -3.50 -8.52 -1.01
C CYS A 101 -4.43 -8.65 0.21
N GLY A 102 -3.89 -9.12 1.33
CA GLY A 102 -4.60 -9.26 2.59
C GLY A 102 -3.63 -9.36 3.75
N ILE A 103 -4.07 -8.95 4.93
CA ILE A 103 -3.33 -9.09 6.17
C ILE A 103 -3.96 -10.23 6.96
N VAL A 104 -3.15 -11.21 7.35
CA VAL A 104 -3.57 -12.23 8.31
C VAL A 104 -3.27 -11.67 9.70
N PRO A 105 -4.27 -11.54 10.60
CA PRO A 105 -4.00 -11.20 11.99
C PRO A 105 -3.04 -12.23 12.61
N PRO A 106 -2.09 -11.79 13.46
CA PRO A 106 -1.18 -12.70 14.14
C PRO A 106 -1.88 -13.70 15.06
#